data_AF-A0A847H1B2-F1
#
_entry.id   AF-A0A847H1B2-F1
#
_cell.length_a   1.000
_cell.length_b   1.000
_cell.length_c   1.000
_cell.angle_alpha   90.00
_cell.angle_beta   90.00
_cell.angle_gamma   90.00
#
_symmetry.space_group_name_H-M   'P 1'
#
loop_
_entity.id
_entity.type
_entity.pdbx_description
1 polymer ?
#
loop_
_entity_poly.entity_id
_entity_poly.type
_entity_poly.pdbx_seq_one_letter_code
_entity_poly.pdbx_strand_id
1 'polypeptide(L)' 'LGDRIVDDKYEDFQELQENRIMLMEAVEQLPDNLKEVIHLSFFEDLNQNEIAQRIGVSQMQVSRRIKKATEELFKIITSH' A
#
# COMPACT_ATOMS: atom_id res chain seq x y z
N LEU A 1 6.74 40.66 12.94
CA LEU A 1 7.01 39.50 13.82
C LEU A 1 5.85 38.52 13.64
N GLY A 2 5.96 37.61 12.68
CA GLY A 2 4.88 36.70 12.30
C GLY A 2 5.36 35.64 11.33
N ASP A 3 6.54 35.07 11.59
CA ASP A 3 7.31 34.36 10.58
C ASP A 3 8.02 33.13 11.16
N ARG A 4 7.25 32.09 11.50
CA ARG A 4 7.71 30.68 11.73
C ARG A 4 6.65 29.79 12.41
N ILE A 5 5.38 29.85 11.98
CA ILE A 5 4.38 28.83 12.36
C ILE A 5 3.77 28.19 11.10
N VAL A 6 4.34 28.51 9.93
CA VAL A 6 3.84 28.09 8.61
C VAL A 6 4.78 27.08 7.93
N ASP A 7 6.02 26.85 8.40
CA ASP A 7 6.93 25.89 7.75
C ASP A 7 6.63 24.42 8.13
N ASP A 8 6.79 24.04 9.39
CA ASP A 8 6.74 22.62 9.79
C ASP A 8 5.45 21.89 9.35
N LYS A 9 4.28 22.52 9.49
CA LYS A 9 3.00 21.90 9.10
C LYS A 9 2.84 21.75 7.59
N TYR A 10 3.48 22.61 6.80
CA TYR A 10 3.42 22.54 5.34
C TYR A 10 4.45 21.56 4.81
N GLU A 11 5.63 21.47 5.43
CA GLU A 11 6.62 20.43 5.17
C GLU A 11 6.05 19.04 5.48
N ASP A 12 5.43 18.84 6.65
CA ASP A 12 4.75 17.58 7.01
C ASP A 12 3.66 17.19 6.00
N PHE A 13 2.91 18.19 5.52
CA PHE A 13 1.85 17.95 4.53
C PHE A 13 2.42 17.56 3.16
N GLN A 14 3.49 18.23 2.71
CA GLN A 14 4.18 17.90 1.46
C GLN A 14 4.78 16.49 1.52
N GLU A 15 5.49 16.16 2.60
CA GLU A 15 6.05 14.83 2.82
C GLU A 15 4.95 13.76 2.80
N LEU A 16 3.79 14.01 3.41
CA LEU A 16 2.67 13.09 3.36
C LEU A 16 2.12 12.89 1.94
N GLN A 17 2.07 13.94 1.12
CA GLN A 17 1.63 13.83 -0.28
C GLN A 17 2.65 13.05 -1.12
N GLU A 18 3.94 13.31 -0.94
CA GLU A 18 5.00 12.59 -1.64
C GLU A 18 5.00 11.10 -1.28
N ASN A 19 4.90 10.79 0.01
CA ASN A 19 4.76 9.41 0.51
C ASN A 19 3.54 8.71 -0.08
N ARG A 20 2.41 9.42 -0.23
CA ARG A 20 1.20 8.87 -0.86
C ARG A 20 1.42 8.56 -2.33
N ILE A 21 2.03 9.49 -3.08
CA ILE A 21 2.32 9.32 -4.51
C ILE A 21 3.26 8.12 -4.70
N MET A 22 4.35 8.06 -3.95
CA MET A 22 5.32 6.96 -4.02
C MET A 22 4.67 5.61 -3.71
N LEU A 23 3.81 5.54 -2.68
CA LEU A 23 3.11 4.31 -2.34
C LEU A 23 2.13 3.89 -3.45
N MET A 24 1.40 4.83 -4.05
CA MET A 24 0.50 4.54 -5.17
C MET A 24 1.26 4.01 -6.39
N GLU A 25 2.39 4.63 -6.74
CA GLU A 25 3.25 4.17 -7.83
C GLU A 25 3.85 2.78 -7.55
N ALA A 26 4.22 2.49 -6.31
CA ALA A 26 4.71 1.18 -5.90
C ALA A 26 3.62 0.10 -6.01
N VAL A 27 2.39 0.41 -5.62
CA VAL A 27 1.23 -0.50 -5.78
C VAL A 27 0.96 -0.79 -7.25
N GLU A 28 1.08 0.21 -8.13
CA GLU A 28 0.87 0.03 -9.57
C GLU A 28 1.89 -0.91 -10.22
N GLN A 29 3.11 -0.99 -9.68
CA GLN A 29 4.18 -1.89 -10.14
C GLN A 29 4.00 -3.35 -9.69
N LEU A 30 3.07 -3.62 -8.76
CA LEU A 30 2.81 -5.00 -8.34
C LEU A 30 2.20 -5.83 -9.47
N PRO A 31 2.56 -7.13 -9.59
CA PRO A 31 1.82 -8.08 -10.39
C PRO A 31 0.33 -8.09 -10.05
N ASP A 32 -0.54 -8.27 -11.06
CA ASP A 32 -2.00 -8.16 -10.91
C ASP A 32 -2.57 -8.98 -9.74
N ASN A 33 -2.07 -10.21 -9.55
CA ASN A 33 -2.53 -11.09 -8.48
C ASN A 33 -2.11 -10.65 -7.07
N LEU A 34 -1.07 -9.81 -6.94
CA LEU A 34 -0.64 -9.20 -5.69
C LEU A 34 -1.38 -7.88 -5.48
N LYS A 35 -1.53 -7.08 -6.53
CA LYS A 35 -2.32 -5.85 -6.52
C LYS A 35 -3.77 -6.11 -6.11
N GLU A 36 -4.38 -7.18 -6.63
CA GLU A 36 -5.75 -7.59 -6.30
C GLU A 36 -5.93 -7.87 -4.80
N VAL A 37 -5.03 -8.64 -4.17
CA VAL A 37 -5.16 -8.94 -2.73
C VAL A 37 -4.89 -7.72 -1.85
N ILE A 38 -4.03 -6.79 -2.29
CA ILE A 38 -3.81 -5.52 -1.61
C ILE A 38 -5.06 -4.64 -1.71
N HIS A 39 -5.65 -4.53 -2.91
CA HIS A 39 -6.87 -3.77 -3.11
C HIS A 39 -7.98 -4.26 -2.18
N LEU A 40 -8.25 -5.57 -2.20
CA LEU A 40 -9.32 -6.15 -1.39
C LEU A 40 -9.04 -6.03 0.12
N SER A 41 -7.79 -6.18 0.55
CA SER A 41 -7.44 -6.14 1.98
C SER A 41 -7.40 -4.73 2.57
N PHE A 42 -6.95 -3.71 1.82
CA PHE A 42 -6.66 -2.38 2.36
C PHE A 42 -7.64 -1.30 1.92
N PHE A 43 -8.39 -1.52 0.82
CA PHE A 43 -9.36 -0.55 0.32
C PHE A 43 -10.81 -1.05 0.42
N GLU A 44 -11.02 -2.37 0.40
CA GLU A 44 -12.34 -2.97 0.65
C GLU A 44 -12.47 -3.58 2.07
N ASP A 45 -11.44 -3.46 2.90
CA ASP A 45 -11.39 -3.98 4.28
C ASP A 45 -11.76 -5.47 4.43
N LEU A 46 -11.56 -6.27 3.37
CA LEU A 46 -11.85 -7.70 3.41
C LEU A 46 -10.77 -8.47 4.16
N ASN A 47 -11.19 -9.39 5.02
CA ASN A 47 -10.26 -10.31 5.68
C ASN A 47 -9.82 -11.43 4.71
N GLN A 48 -8.78 -12.17 5.08
CA GLN A 48 -8.16 -13.16 4.18
C GLN A 48 -9.11 -14.30 3.78
N ASN A 49 -10.12 -14.64 4.60
CA ASN A 49 -11.13 -15.63 4.24
C ASN A 49 -12.12 -15.08 3.21
N GLU A 50 -12.56 -13.83 3.37
CA GLU A 50 -13.45 -13.15 2.42
C GLU A 50 -12.77 -12.97 1.06
N ILE A 51 -11.50 -12.57 1.05
CA ILE A 51 -10.68 -12.50 -0.16
C ILE A 51 -10.57 -13.86 -0.82
N ALA A 52 -10.27 -14.90 -0.04
CA ALA A 52 -10.11 -16.27 -0.55
C ALA A 52 -11.39 -16.78 -1.24
N GLN A 53 -12.54 -16.53 -0.63
CA GLN A 53 -13.85 -16.84 -1.21
C GLN A 53 -14.10 -16.05 -2.50
N ARG A 54 -13.77 -14.75 -2.51
CA ARG A 54 -14.00 -13.87 -3.65
C ARG A 54 -13.19 -14.22 -4.89
N ILE A 55 -11.92 -14.59 -4.72
CA ILE A 55 -11.00 -14.88 -5.83
C ILE A 55 -10.78 -16.38 -6.10
N GLY A 56 -11.50 -17.26 -5.38
CA GLY A 56 -11.52 -18.70 -5.63
C GLY A 56 -10.21 -19.43 -5.28
N VAL A 57 -9.55 -19.05 -4.20
CA VAL A 57 -8.30 -19.68 -3.73
C VAL A 57 -8.37 -20.02 -2.23
N SER A 58 -7.36 -20.70 -1.70
CA SER A 58 -7.28 -20.92 -0.25
C SER A 58 -6.86 -19.65 0.51
N GLN A 59 -7.32 -19.49 1.75
CA GLN A 59 -6.86 -18.40 2.62
C GLN A 59 -5.33 -18.40 2.82
N MET A 60 -4.71 -19.59 2.82
CA MET A 60 -3.25 -19.71 2.87
C MET A 60 -2.57 -19.12 1.62
N GLN A 61 -3.16 -19.28 0.43
CA GLN A 61 -2.67 -18.63 -0.78
C GLN A 61 -2.83 -17.11 -0.70
N VAL A 62 -3.95 -16.60 -0.16
CA VAL A 62 -4.13 -15.16 0.09
C VAL A 62 -3.08 -14.64 1.05
N SER A 63 -2.87 -15.30 2.18
CA SER A 63 -1.85 -14.95 3.17
C SER A 63 -0.46 -14.82 2.54
N ARG A 64 -0.07 -15.80 1.73
CA ARG A 64 1.21 -15.77 0.99
C ARG A 64 1.28 -14.64 -0.02
N ARG A 65 0.20 -14.34 -0.74
CA ARG A 65 0.14 -13.21 -1.68
C ARG A 65 0.27 -11.87 -0.95
N ILE A 66 -0.43 -11.66 0.17
CA ILE A 66 -0.30 -10.44 0.96
C ILE A 66 1.13 -10.27 1.46
N LYS A 67 1.72 -11.31 2.05
CA LYS A 67 3.12 -11.27 2.51
C LYS A 67 4.07 -10.88 1.38
N LYS A 68 3.95 -11.54 0.23
CA LYS A 68 4.76 -11.24 -0.96
C LYS A 68 4.54 -9.82 -1.45
N ALA A 69 3.29 -9.35 -1.50
CA ALA A 69 2.97 -7.99 -1.93
C ALA A 69 3.63 -6.96 -1.01
N THR A 70 3.58 -7.14 0.32
CA THR A 70 4.26 -6.26 1.28
C THR A 70 5.78 -6.28 1.12
N GLU A 71 6.38 -7.45 0.90
CA GLU A 71 7.83 -7.56 0.62
C GLU A 71 8.23 -6.83 -0.67
N GLU A 72 7.43 -6.93 -1.74
CA GLU A 72 7.69 -6.22 -2.99
C GLU A 72 7.50 -4.71 -2.85
N LEU A 73 6.44 -4.25 -2.18
CA LEU A 73 6.23 -2.83 -1.89
C LEU A 73 7.41 -2.24 -1.11
N PHE A 74 7.88 -2.95 -0.07
CA PHE A 74 9.03 -2.52 0.70
C PHE A 74 10.27 -2.36 -0.19
N LYS A 75 10.57 -3.35 -1.05
CA LYS A 75 11.71 -3.25 -1.97
C LYS A 75 11.58 -2.08 -2.93
N ILE A 76 10.40 -1.84 -3.50
CA ILE A 76 10.19 -0.76 -4.46
C ILE A 76 10.44 0.59 -3.78
N ILE A 77 9.84 0.79 -2.60
CA ILE A 77 9.94 2.04 -1.84
C ILE A 77 11.37 2.31 -1.35
N THR A 78 12.09 1.28 -0.87
CA THR A 78 13.45 1.46 -0.34
C THR A 78 14.55 1.42 -1.39
N SER A 79 14.22 1.09 -2.65
CA SER A 79 15.19 1.10 -3.76
C SER A 79 15.19 2.43 -4.53
N HIS A 80 14.43 3.42 -4.06
CA HIS A 80 14.51 4.83 -4.47
C HIS A 80 15.28 5.61 -3.41
#